data_AF-A0A5M9GMX2-F1
#
_entry.id   AF-A0A5M9GMX2-F1
#
_cell.length_a   1.000
_cell.length_b   1.000
_cell.length_c   1.000
_cell.angle_alpha   90.00
_cell.angle_beta   90.00
_cell.angle_gamma   90.00
#
_symmetry.space_group_name_H-M   'P 1'
#
loop_
_entity.id
_entity.type
_entity.pdbx_description
1 polymer ?
#
loop_
_entity_poly.entity_id
_entity_poly.type
_entity_poly.pdbx_seq_one_letter_code
_entity_poly.pdbx_strand_id
1 'polypeptide(L)'
;MGNFLKGVLGGFSGKIGNVIGSSWKGIDYMRSLPRKTLNNATQEQLVQRLKFSCAVNFVKPISALVSVGFKSLAKQKITGYNVAIQKVLMNAISGDFPDYAVDFAKVQISEGTLISAMNPKAQSTIPGTLDFKWTNNADPGNNAHNDDTAIVLVYNPSKGRYLFNFQGAKREEELYSFALPENFSNDEVHAYMGFISRDRRIASNSEYLGKVVVF
;
A
#
# COMPACT_ATOMS: atom_id res chain seq x y z
N MET A 1 -14.89 14.98 -27.96
CA MET A 1 -14.97 14.39 -29.31
C MET A 1 -14.40 12.98 -29.22
N GLY A 2 -14.99 11.99 -29.91
CA GLY A 2 -14.48 10.62 -29.90
C GLY A 2 -13.39 10.44 -30.97
N ASN A 3 -12.28 9.81 -30.60
CA ASN A 3 -11.12 9.59 -31.48
C ASN A 3 -10.88 8.10 -31.66
N PHE A 4 -10.66 7.66 -32.90
CA PHE A 4 -10.26 6.29 -33.23
C PHE A 4 -8.73 6.23 -33.35
N LEU A 5 -8.08 5.39 -32.55
CA LEU A 5 -6.61 5.28 -32.56
C LEU A 5 -6.08 4.32 -33.65
N LYS A 6 -6.88 3.31 -34.05
CA LYS A 6 -6.51 2.31 -35.07
C LYS A 6 -7.58 2.13 -36.17
N GLY A 7 -8.34 3.20 -36.45
CA GLY A 7 -9.47 3.12 -37.39
C GLY A 7 -10.56 2.14 -36.92
N VAL A 8 -11.13 1.37 -37.84
CA VAL A 8 -12.24 0.42 -37.57
C VAL A 8 -11.80 -0.80 -36.76
N LEU A 9 -10.50 -1.12 -36.76
CA LEU A 9 -9.95 -2.34 -36.16
C LEU A 9 -9.52 -2.17 -34.69
N GLY A 10 -9.73 -1.00 -34.08
CA GLY A 10 -9.39 -0.77 -32.66
C GLY A 10 -10.45 0.02 -31.91
N GLY A 11 -10.31 0.09 -30.59
CA GLY A 11 -11.17 0.90 -29.74
C GLY A 11 -11.12 2.39 -30.08
N PHE A 12 -12.18 3.10 -29.68
CA PHE A 12 -12.24 4.56 -29.73
C PHE A 12 -12.19 5.14 -28.31
N SER A 13 -11.66 6.35 -28.18
CA SER A 13 -11.58 7.08 -26.92
C SER A 13 -12.48 8.30 -26.96
N GLY A 14 -13.29 8.49 -25.92
CA GLY A 14 -14.19 9.63 -25.79
C GLY A 14 -15.62 9.33 -26.26
N LYS A 15 -16.41 10.40 -26.40
CA LYS A 15 -17.85 10.32 -26.65
C LYS A 15 -18.16 10.33 -28.16
N ILE A 16 -18.92 9.33 -28.61
CA ILE A 16 -19.55 9.27 -29.94
C ILE A 16 -21.04 8.98 -29.72
N GLY A 17 -21.90 9.96 -30.03
CA GLY A 17 -23.34 9.86 -29.78
C GLY A 17 -23.65 9.58 -28.30
N ASN A 18 -24.39 8.48 -28.04
CA ASN A 18 -24.80 8.06 -26.71
C ASN A 18 -23.83 7.10 -26.01
N VAL A 19 -22.63 6.97 -26.57
CA VAL A 19 -21.66 5.96 -26.17
C VAL A 19 -20.31 6.60 -25.88
N ILE A 20 -19.62 6.08 -24.87
CA ILE A 20 -18.28 6.48 -24.48
C ILE A 20 -17.37 5.25 -24.64
N GLY A 21 -16.35 5.40 -25.48
CA GLY A 21 -15.25 4.46 -25.59
C GLY A 21 -14.11 4.87 -24.67
N SER A 22 -13.47 3.89 -24.04
CA SER A 22 -12.29 4.08 -23.21
C SER A 22 -11.45 2.81 -23.21
N SER A 23 -10.18 2.95 -22.88
CA SER A 23 -9.31 1.81 -22.64
C SER A 23 -8.83 1.81 -21.19
N TRP A 24 -8.61 0.61 -20.64
CA TRP A 24 -7.97 0.46 -19.35
C TRP A 24 -7.05 -0.74 -19.38
N LYS A 25 -5.77 -0.51 -19.05
CA LYS A 25 -4.69 -1.52 -19.16
C LYS A 25 -4.68 -2.27 -20.51
N GLY A 26 -4.94 -1.55 -21.60
CA GLY A 26 -4.96 -2.13 -22.96
C GLY A 26 -6.23 -2.91 -23.32
N ILE A 27 -7.22 -2.98 -22.42
CA ILE A 27 -8.55 -3.52 -22.72
C ILE A 27 -9.45 -2.36 -23.14
N ASP A 28 -9.89 -2.38 -24.38
CA ASP A 28 -10.87 -1.44 -24.90
C ASP A 28 -12.27 -1.84 -24.44
N TYR A 29 -13.04 -0.89 -23.94
CA TYR A 29 -14.42 -1.10 -23.53
C TYR A 29 -15.29 0.09 -23.90
N MET A 30 -16.59 -0.17 -23.94
CA MET A 30 -17.61 0.76 -24.40
C MET A 30 -18.74 0.80 -23.39
N ARG A 31 -19.22 2.00 -23.02
CA ARG A 31 -20.35 2.18 -22.10
C ARG A 31 -21.33 3.23 -22.62
N SER A 32 -22.59 3.12 -22.20
CA SER A 32 -23.58 4.17 -22.44
C SER A 32 -23.24 5.44 -21.68
N LEU A 33 -23.84 6.56 -22.11
CA LEU A 33 -23.83 7.78 -21.33
C LEU A 33 -24.41 7.54 -19.94
N PRO A 34 -23.79 8.08 -18.88
CA PRO A 34 -24.35 8.01 -17.54
C PRO A 34 -25.71 8.71 -17.51
N ARG A 35 -26.69 8.07 -16.87
CA ARG A 35 -28.00 8.68 -16.61
C ARG A 35 -27.82 9.84 -15.63
N LYS A 36 -28.41 11.01 -15.91
CA LYS A 36 -28.45 12.11 -14.95
C LYS A 36 -29.29 11.68 -13.74
N THR A 37 -28.71 11.71 -12.55
CA THR A 37 -29.39 11.44 -11.29
C THR A 37 -29.47 12.72 -10.46
N LEU A 38 -30.55 12.88 -9.69
CA LEU A 38 -30.63 13.91 -8.63
C LEU A 38 -29.58 13.56 -7.58
N ASN A 39 -28.67 14.49 -7.32
CA ASN A 39 -27.36 14.22 -6.72
C ASN A 39 -27.38 14.20 -5.18
N ASN A 40 -28.43 13.63 -4.57
CA ASN A 40 -28.54 13.55 -3.12
C ASN A 40 -27.98 12.22 -2.64
N ALA A 41 -26.82 12.27 -1.97
CA ALA A 41 -26.23 11.06 -1.41
C ALA A 41 -27.03 10.57 -0.21
N THR A 42 -27.33 9.27 -0.16
CA THR A 42 -27.92 8.65 1.03
C THR A 42 -26.88 8.61 2.17
N GLN A 43 -27.32 8.46 3.42
CA GLN A 43 -26.41 8.35 4.55
C GLN A 43 -25.43 7.18 4.39
N GLU A 44 -25.88 6.03 3.91
CA GLU A 44 -25.02 4.88 3.61
C GLU A 44 -23.96 5.22 2.55
N GLN A 45 -24.32 6.00 1.53
CA GLN A 45 -23.36 6.47 0.53
C GLN A 45 -22.33 7.43 1.13
N LEU A 46 -22.74 8.30 2.07
CA LEU A 46 -21.83 9.21 2.78
C LEU A 46 -20.85 8.43 3.65
N VAL A 47 -21.33 7.44 4.42
CA VAL A 47 -20.50 6.54 5.22
C VAL A 47 -19.44 5.89 4.34
N GLN A 48 -19.83 5.30 3.21
CA GLN A 48 -18.90 4.63 2.33
C GLN A 48 -17.88 5.59 1.70
N ARG A 49 -18.30 6.81 1.33
CA ARG A 49 -17.41 7.85 0.82
C ARG A 49 -16.36 8.28 1.85
N LEU A 50 -16.77 8.47 3.10
CA LEU A 50 -15.85 8.85 4.18
C LEU A 50 -14.83 7.74 4.45
N LYS A 51 -15.28 6.50 4.61
CA LYS A 51 -14.40 5.32 4.76
C LYS A 51 -13.41 5.20 3.61
N PHE A 52 -13.90 5.31 2.37
CA PHE A 52 -13.05 5.26 1.19
C PHE A 52 -12.05 6.41 1.14
N SER A 53 -12.47 7.63 1.52
CA SER A 53 -11.58 8.79 1.62
C SER A 53 -10.46 8.56 2.63
N CYS A 54 -10.75 8.00 3.81
CA CYS A 54 -9.73 7.68 4.80
C CYS A 54 -8.71 6.68 4.26
N ALA A 55 -9.18 5.59 3.63
CA ALA A 55 -8.30 4.59 3.04
C ALA A 55 -7.42 5.17 1.92
N VAL A 56 -8.00 5.95 1.01
CA VAL A 56 -7.25 6.58 -0.10
C VAL A 56 -6.21 7.57 0.41
N ASN A 57 -6.58 8.41 1.39
CA ASN A 57 -5.66 9.40 1.96
C ASN A 57 -4.45 8.75 2.65
N PHE A 58 -4.65 7.58 3.27
CA PHE A 58 -3.59 6.81 3.89
C PHE A 58 -2.69 6.09 2.85
N VAL A 59 -3.29 5.45 1.83
CA VAL A 59 -2.54 4.61 0.88
C VAL A 59 -1.85 5.44 -0.22
N LYS A 60 -2.41 6.59 -0.62
CA LYS A 60 -1.88 7.43 -1.70
C LYS A 60 -0.39 7.81 -1.53
N PRO A 61 0.07 8.29 -0.35
CA PRO A 61 1.48 8.63 -0.13
C PRO A 61 2.43 7.44 -0.26
N ILE A 62 1.97 6.23 0.04
CA ILE A 62 2.75 4.98 0.01
C ILE A 62 2.49 4.14 -1.23
N SER A 63 1.89 4.72 -2.27
CA SER A 63 1.44 4.00 -3.49
C SER A 63 2.54 3.17 -4.16
N ALA A 64 3.79 3.66 -4.18
CA ALA A 64 4.92 2.94 -4.74
C ALA A 64 5.27 1.67 -3.93
N LEU A 65 5.32 1.80 -2.60
CA LEU A 65 5.57 0.69 -1.66
C LEU A 65 4.50 -0.39 -1.82
N VAL A 66 3.22 -0.03 -1.72
CA VAL A 66 2.11 -1.00 -1.76
C VAL A 66 1.93 -1.61 -3.15
N SER A 67 2.27 -0.89 -4.23
CA SER A 67 2.23 -1.47 -5.58
C SER A 67 3.23 -2.60 -5.74
N VAL A 68 4.36 -2.53 -5.03
CA VAL A 68 5.39 -3.56 -4.97
C VAL A 68 5.02 -4.66 -3.96
N GLY A 69 4.57 -4.27 -2.75
CA GLY A 69 4.20 -5.18 -1.67
C GLY A 69 2.96 -6.05 -1.94
N PHE A 70 2.03 -5.61 -2.77
CA PHE A 70 0.83 -6.37 -3.16
C PHE A 70 0.89 -6.88 -4.61
N LYS A 71 2.06 -6.87 -5.24
CA LYS A 71 2.21 -7.24 -6.66
C LYS A 71 1.79 -8.68 -6.96
N SER A 72 2.05 -9.60 -6.04
CA SER A 72 1.62 -11.01 -6.11
C SER A 72 0.09 -11.15 -6.19
N LEU A 73 -0.63 -10.29 -5.48
CA LEU A 73 -2.10 -10.27 -5.44
C LEU A 73 -2.73 -9.43 -6.56
N ALA A 74 -1.93 -8.59 -7.21
CA ALA A 74 -2.36 -7.76 -8.33
C ALA A 74 -2.61 -8.62 -9.59
N LYS A 75 -3.81 -9.20 -9.69
CA LYS A 75 -4.30 -9.90 -10.89
C LYS A 75 -4.54 -8.91 -12.04
N GLN A 76 -4.70 -9.39 -13.28
CA GLN A 76 -4.82 -8.55 -14.48
C GLN A 76 -5.78 -7.34 -14.32
N LYS A 77 -6.90 -7.53 -13.62
CA LYS A 77 -7.95 -6.51 -13.41
C LYS A 77 -7.84 -5.68 -12.13
N ILE A 78 -6.80 -5.84 -11.30
CA ILE A 78 -6.62 -5.08 -10.05
C ILE A 78 -5.15 -4.65 -9.91
N THR A 79 -4.88 -3.43 -9.45
CA THR A 79 -3.52 -2.96 -9.16
C THR A 79 -3.15 -3.26 -7.70
N GLY A 80 -1.86 -3.39 -7.38
CA GLY A 80 -1.43 -3.55 -5.97
C GLY A 80 -1.93 -2.41 -5.07
N TYR A 81 -1.96 -1.18 -5.62
CA TYR A 81 -2.60 -0.03 -4.98
C TYR A 81 -4.07 -0.25 -4.61
N ASN A 82 -4.87 -0.82 -5.51
CA ASN A 82 -6.29 -1.11 -5.24
C ASN A 82 -6.45 -2.25 -4.23
N VAL A 83 -5.56 -3.24 -4.25
CA VAL A 83 -5.53 -4.30 -3.22
C VAL A 83 -5.25 -3.69 -1.85
N ALA A 84 -4.29 -2.77 -1.75
CA ALA A 84 -3.98 -2.09 -0.50
C ALA A 84 -5.16 -1.27 0.02
N ILE A 85 -5.83 -0.50 -0.84
CA ILE A 85 -7.06 0.23 -0.47
C ILE A 85 -8.12 -0.75 0.06
N GLN A 86 -8.35 -1.86 -0.63
CA GLN A 86 -9.33 -2.87 -0.21
C GLN A 86 -8.99 -3.42 1.18
N LYS A 87 -7.73 -3.76 1.44
CA LYS A 87 -7.28 -4.29 2.73
C LYS A 87 -7.46 -3.28 3.85
N VAL A 88 -7.10 -2.00 3.62
CA VAL A 88 -7.32 -0.93 4.59
C VAL A 88 -8.83 -0.75 4.87
N LEU A 89 -9.67 -0.72 3.83
CA LEU A 89 -11.13 -0.59 3.97
C LEU A 89 -11.78 -1.71 4.76
N MET A 90 -11.32 -2.95 4.57
CA MET A 90 -11.92 -4.13 5.21
C MET A 90 -11.45 -4.32 6.65
N ASN A 91 -10.17 -3.99 6.93
CA ASN A 91 -9.54 -4.43 8.18
C ASN A 91 -9.10 -3.27 9.09
N ALA A 92 -8.78 -2.11 8.53
CA ALA A 92 -8.06 -1.04 9.23
C ALA A 92 -8.84 0.26 9.37
N ILE A 93 -10.13 0.30 9.04
CA ILE A 93 -10.98 1.45 9.34
C ILE A 93 -11.71 1.21 10.66
N SER A 94 -11.61 2.19 11.57
CA SER A 94 -12.30 2.21 12.85
C SER A 94 -13.05 3.54 13.04
N GLY A 95 -13.86 3.62 14.09
CA GLY A 95 -14.70 4.78 14.40
C GLY A 95 -16.15 4.66 13.90
N ASP A 96 -16.92 5.71 14.17
CA ASP A 96 -18.35 5.80 13.88
C ASP A 96 -18.63 7.04 13.03
N PHE A 97 -19.77 7.05 12.32
CA PHE A 97 -20.11 8.20 11.49
C PHE A 97 -20.26 9.47 12.35
N PRO A 98 -19.65 10.61 11.98
CA PRO A 98 -18.87 10.88 10.76
C PRO A 98 -17.34 10.68 10.90
N ASP A 99 -16.84 10.37 12.10
CA ASP A 99 -15.43 10.35 12.48
C ASP A 99 -14.79 8.96 12.27
N TYR A 100 -14.42 8.68 11.03
CA TYR A 100 -13.64 7.48 10.68
C TYR A 100 -12.14 7.74 10.67
N ALA A 101 -11.38 6.82 11.24
CA ALA A 101 -9.92 6.86 11.27
C ALA A 101 -9.30 5.53 10.84
N VAL A 102 -8.00 5.56 10.54
CA VAL A 102 -7.23 4.35 10.22
C VAL A 102 -6.62 3.81 11.52
N ASP A 103 -6.93 2.54 11.82
CA ASP A 103 -6.28 1.76 12.86
C ASP A 103 -4.93 1.24 12.34
N PHE A 104 -3.86 1.94 12.70
CA PHE A 104 -2.49 1.64 12.26
C PHE A 104 -2.06 0.20 12.62
N ALA A 105 -2.53 -0.36 13.73
CA ALA A 105 -2.13 -1.72 14.13
C ALA A 105 -2.64 -2.80 13.16
N LYS A 106 -3.69 -2.51 12.39
CA LYS A 106 -4.32 -3.44 11.44
C LYS A 106 -3.93 -3.17 9.98
N VAL A 107 -3.13 -2.13 9.72
CA VAL A 107 -2.66 -1.82 8.38
C VAL A 107 -1.65 -2.87 7.93
N GLN A 108 -1.80 -3.29 6.67
CA GLN A 108 -0.81 -4.12 5.98
C GLN A 108 -0.23 -3.34 4.81
N ILE A 109 1.09 -3.39 4.64
CA ILE A 109 1.82 -2.75 3.54
C ILE A 109 2.21 -3.75 2.44
N SER A 110 2.21 -5.03 2.76
CA SER A 110 2.48 -6.13 1.82
C SER A 110 1.78 -7.41 2.25
N GLU A 111 1.50 -8.27 1.27
CA GLU A 111 0.90 -9.58 1.49
C GLU A 111 1.32 -10.55 0.39
N GLY A 112 1.61 -11.80 0.78
CA GLY A 112 1.96 -12.83 -0.17
C GLY A 112 2.39 -14.13 0.51
N THR A 113 3.03 -14.99 -0.27
CA THR A 113 3.37 -16.36 0.15
C THR A 113 4.78 -16.49 0.73
N LEU A 114 5.58 -15.42 0.69
CA LEU A 114 6.93 -15.43 1.26
C LEU A 114 6.84 -15.47 2.79
N ILE A 115 7.77 -16.17 3.44
CA ILE A 115 7.83 -16.21 4.91
C ILE A 115 8.08 -14.79 5.44
N SER A 116 7.21 -14.37 6.37
CA SER A 116 7.31 -13.11 7.12
C SER A 116 8.57 -13.04 7.99
N ALA A 117 8.88 -11.84 8.47
CA ALA A 117 10.02 -11.66 9.36
C ALA A 117 9.81 -12.44 10.66
N MET A 118 10.85 -13.12 11.15
CA MET A 118 10.80 -13.81 12.44
C MET A 118 11.24 -12.84 13.54
N ASN A 119 10.42 -12.69 14.58
CA ASN A 119 10.66 -11.81 15.73
C ASN A 119 11.10 -10.38 15.36
N PRO A 120 10.43 -9.70 14.41
CA PRO A 120 10.87 -8.39 14.00
C PRO A 120 10.66 -7.35 15.11
N LYS A 121 11.61 -6.41 15.23
CA LYS A 121 11.59 -5.32 16.20
C LYS A 121 12.08 -4.05 15.55
N ALA A 122 11.52 -2.91 15.96
CA ALA A 122 12.00 -1.58 15.59
C ALA A 122 12.44 -0.83 16.86
N GLN A 123 13.62 -0.22 16.82
CA GLN A 123 14.14 0.57 17.95
C GLN A 123 14.96 1.76 17.42
N SER A 124 14.79 2.93 18.03
CA SER A 124 15.67 4.08 17.79
C SER A 124 16.75 4.08 18.88
N THR A 125 17.99 3.76 18.51
CA THR A 125 19.14 3.72 19.46
C THR A 125 20.05 4.93 19.33
N ILE A 126 20.07 5.55 18.15
CA ILE A 126 20.93 6.70 17.79
C ILE A 126 20.00 7.80 17.23
N PRO A 127 20.29 9.09 17.49
CA PRO A 127 19.52 10.19 16.96
C PRO A 127 19.27 10.09 15.46
N GLY A 128 18.02 10.30 15.05
CA GLY A 128 17.64 10.34 13.63
C GLY A 128 17.75 9.00 12.89
N THR A 129 17.84 7.88 13.60
CA THR A 129 17.87 6.53 12.99
C THR A 129 16.89 5.60 13.66
N LEU A 130 16.21 4.78 12.86
CA LEU A 130 15.37 3.68 13.32
C LEU A 130 15.94 2.35 12.84
N ASP A 131 16.35 1.50 13.76
CA ASP A 131 16.88 0.17 13.49
C ASP A 131 15.76 -0.86 13.47
N PHE A 132 15.65 -1.58 12.36
CA PHE A 132 14.81 -2.74 12.22
C PHE A 132 15.68 -4.00 12.39
N LYS A 133 15.31 -4.87 13.32
CA LYS A 133 16.00 -6.15 13.59
C LYS A 133 15.03 -7.31 13.41
N TRP A 134 15.53 -8.43 12.91
CA TRP A 134 14.77 -9.67 12.76
C TRP A 134 15.72 -10.87 12.88
N THR A 135 15.17 -12.07 13.03
CA THR A 135 15.94 -13.31 12.97
C THR A 135 15.89 -13.86 11.56
N ASN A 136 17.03 -14.25 10.99
CA ASN A 136 17.06 -14.89 9.68
C ASN A 136 16.34 -16.25 9.74
N ASN A 137 15.26 -16.35 8.99
CA ASN A 137 14.43 -17.55 8.82
C ASN A 137 14.34 -17.95 7.35
N ALA A 138 15.41 -17.72 6.57
CA ALA A 138 15.49 -18.18 5.20
C ALA A 138 15.31 -19.70 5.16
N ASP A 139 14.39 -20.12 4.31
CA ASP A 139 14.06 -21.52 4.07
C ASP A 139 13.83 -21.70 2.57
N PRO A 140 14.83 -22.26 1.86
CA PRO A 140 14.70 -22.55 0.43
C PRO A 140 13.50 -23.43 0.09
N GLY A 141 13.04 -24.29 1.02
CA GLY A 141 11.85 -25.13 0.83
C GLY A 141 10.55 -24.32 0.71
N ASN A 142 10.55 -23.10 1.25
CA ASN A 142 9.41 -22.17 1.24
C ASN A 142 9.69 -20.90 0.40
N ASN A 143 10.68 -20.97 -0.50
CA ASN A 143 11.06 -19.87 -1.39
C ASN A 143 11.47 -18.58 -0.64
N ALA A 144 11.92 -18.71 0.61
CA ALA A 144 12.51 -17.63 1.40
C ALA A 144 14.03 -17.73 1.32
N HIS A 145 14.69 -16.66 0.88
CA HIS A 145 16.13 -16.66 0.64
C HIS A 145 16.84 -15.58 1.45
N ASN A 146 18.13 -15.81 1.67
CA ASN A 146 19.02 -14.89 2.36
C ASN A 146 19.09 -13.51 1.69
N ASP A 147 18.97 -13.47 0.36
CA ASP A 147 19.02 -12.26 -0.46
C ASP A 147 17.66 -11.58 -0.68
N ASP A 148 16.60 -12.05 -0.01
CA ASP A 148 15.33 -11.32 0.05
C ASP A 148 15.56 -9.95 0.71
N THR A 149 14.92 -8.91 0.18
CA THR A 149 15.14 -7.53 0.66
C THR A 149 14.05 -7.09 1.60
N ALA A 150 14.41 -6.44 2.69
CA ALA A 150 13.47 -5.86 3.63
C ALA A 150 12.72 -4.69 2.99
N ILE A 151 11.42 -4.63 3.24
CA ILE A 151 10.58 -3.47 2.94
C ILE A 151 10.10 -2.89 4.26
N VAL A 152 10.20 -1.58 4.41
CA VAL A 152 9.83 -0.89 5.65
C VAL A 152 8.96 0.32 5.38
N LEU A 153 8.06 0.62 6.30
CA LEU A 153 7.28 1.85 6.35
C LEU A 153 7.38 2.42 7.76
N VAL A 154 7.66 3.72 7.84
CA VAL A 154 7.57 4.54 9.05
C VAL A 154 6.54 5.61 8.81
N TYR A 155 5.54 5.68 9.67
CA TYR A 155 4.50 6.70 9.64
C TYR A 155 4.52 7.54 10.91
N ASN A 156 4.57 8.86 10.75
CA ASN A 156 4.50 9.81 11.84
C ASN A 156 3.09 10.46 11.85
N PRO A 157 2.23 10.12 12.82
CA PRO A 157 0.87 10.65 12.92
C PRO A 157 0.86 12.15 13.23
N SER A 158 1.76 12.63 14.09
CA SER A 158 1.83 14.05 14.50
C SER A 158 2.10 14.98 13.31
N LYS A 159 2.92 14.53 12.37
CA LYS A 159 3.32 15.31 11.17
C LYS A 159 2.60 14.88 9.89
N GLY A 160 1.81 13.80 9.94
CA GLY A 160 1.16 13.21 8.77
C GLY A 160 2.14 12.76 7.68
N ARG A 161 3.37 12.38 8.05
CA ARG A 161 4.44 12.05 7.10
C ARG A 161 4.72 10.56 7.06
N TYR A 162 5.01 10.08 5.85
CA TYR A 162 5.34 8.69 5.55
C TYR A 162 6.76 8.63 5.00
N LEU A 163 7.56 7.70 5.50
CA LEU A 163 8.89 7.38 4.99
C LEU A 163 8.95 5.88 4.77
N PHE A 164 9.42 5.45 3.61
CA PHE A 164 9.47 4.04 3.28
C PHE A 164 10.68 3.72 2.43
N ASN A 165 11.12 2.47 2.50
CA ASN A 165 12.06 1.91 1.55
C ASN A 165 11.64 0.49 1.21
N PHE A 166 11.66 0.15 -0.08
CA PHE A 166 11.40 -1.20 -0.59
C PHE A 166 12.67 -1.89 -1.10
N GLN A 167 13.83 -1.30 -0.84
CA GLN A 167 15.17 -1.80 -1.13
C GLN A 167 16.02 -1.67 0.14
N GLY A 168 15.54 -2.24 1.25
CA GLY A 168 16.28 -2.30 2.51
C GLY A 168 17.40 -3.34 2.47
N ALA A 169 17.94 -3.64 3.65
CA ALA A 169 18.94 -4.69 3.82
C ALA A 169 18.40 -6.08 3.44
N LYS A 170 19.31 -7.01 3.14
CA LYS A 170 18.98 -8.39 2.85
C LYS A 170 18.57 -9.14 4.12
N ARG A 171 17.77 -10.19 3.99
CA ARG A 171 17.30 -11.04 5.11
C ARG A 171 18.45 -11.60 5.94
N GLU A 172 19.59 -11.93 5.32
CA GLU A 172 20.79 -12.41 6.00
C GLU A 172 21.50 -11.39 6.89
N GLU A 173 21.25 -10.08 6.69
CA GLU A 173 21.92 -9.02 7.46
C GLU A 173 21.33 -8.85 8.86
N GLU A 174 20.10 -9.34 9.11
CA GLU A 174 19.38 -9.30 10.40
C GLU A 174 19.14 -7.89 11.01
N LEU A 175 19.63 -6.85 10.33
CA LEU A 175 19.59 -5.46 10.76
C LEU A 175 19.42 -4.55 9.53
N TYR A 176 18.52 -3.58 9.65
CA TYR A 176 18.39 -2.47 8.71
C TYR A 176 18.27 -1.15 9.46
N SER A 177 19.27 -0.28 9.32
CA SER A 177 19.25 1.07 9.88
C SER A 177 18.61 2.03 8.87
N PHE A 178 17.46 2.59 9.24
CA PHE A 178 16.70 3.50 8.40
C PHE A 178 16.88 4.95 8.91
N ALA A 179 17.50 5.78 8.08
CA ALA A 179 17.70 7.19 8.41
C ALA A 179 16.38 7.95 8.37
N LEU A 180 16.10 8.68 9.45
CA LEU A 180 14.96 9.57 9.61
C LEU A 180 15.44 11.02 9.54
N PRO A 181 14.65 11.93 8.97
CA PRO A 181 14.95 13.36 9.03
C PRO A 181 14.96 13.86 10.48
N GLU A 182 15.82 14.85 10.77
CA GLU A 182 15.98 15.43 12.12
C GLU A 182 14.66 15.91 12.74
N ASN A 183 13.73 16.36 11.90
CA ASN A 183 12.42 16.80 12.34
C ASN A 183 11.51 15.66 12.82
N PHE A 184 11.99 14.43 13.01
CA PHE A 184 11.27 13.33 13.65
C PHE A 184 11.72 13.08 15.09
N SER A 185 12.80 13.72 15.57
CA SER A 185 13.29 13.52 16.93
C SER A 185 12.19 13.86 17.96
N ASN A 186 12.06 12.99 18.97
CA ASN A 186 11.03 12.97 20.00
C ASN A 186 9.58 12.73 19.54
N ASP A 187 9.34 12.42 18.26
CA ASP A 187 8.00 12.01 17.81
C ASP A 187 7.77 10.51 17.99
N GLU A 188 6.52 10.15 18.27
CA GLU A 188 6.05 8.77 18.14
C GLU A 188 5.81 8.42 16.67
N VAL A 189 6.38 7.31 16.22
CA VAL A 189 6.17 6.77 14.87
C VAL A 189 5.65 5.34 14.90
N HIS A 190 4.86 4.98 13.89
CA HIS A 190 4.39 3.63 13.62
C HIS A 190 5.32 2.97 12.60
N ALA A 191 5.85 1.79 12.94
CA ALA A 191 6.79 1.06 12.10
C ALA A 191 6.17 -0.25 11.57
N TYR A 192 6.45 -0.55 10.31
CA TYR A 192 6.02 -1.79 9.65
C TYR A 192 7.20 -2.38 8.89
N MET A 193 7.24 -3.71 8.82
CA MET A 193 8.28 -4.42 8.09
C MET A 193 7.71 -5.64 7.35
N GLY A 194 8.26 -5.93 6.18
CA GLY A 194 8.06 -7.20 5.48
C GLY A 194 9.29 -7.52 4.64
N PHE A 195 9.17 -8.55 3.80
CA PHE A 195 10.19 -8.93 2.83
C PHE A 195 9.63 -8.96 1.42
N ILE A 196 10.50 -8.73 0.46
CA ILE A 196 10.24 -8.99 -0.95
C ILE A 196 11.34 -9.85 -1.55
N SER A 197 10.94 -10.78 -2.41
CA SER A 197 11.86 -11.68 -3.10
C SER A 197 12.84 -10.92 -3.97
N ARG A 198 14.01 -11.52 -4.23
CA ARG A 198 15.06 -10.97 -5.12
C ARG A 198 14.53 -10.46 -6.46
N ASP A 199 13.56 -11.17 -7.06
CA ASP A 199 12.95 -10.83 -8.34
C ASP A 199 11.84 -9.77 -8.24
N ARG A 200 11.53 -9.32 -7.02
CA ARG A 200 10.47 -8.35 -6.71
C ARG A 200 9.10 -8.77 -7.25
N ARG A 201 8.80 -10.07 -7.15
CA ARG A 201 7.55 -10.68 -7.63
C ARG A 201 6.64 -11.14 -6.50
N ILE A 202 7.23 -11.62 -5.41
CA ILE A 202 6.52 -12.18 -4.26
C ILE A 202 6.94 -11.40 -3.02
N ALA A 203 5.99 -11.04 -2.18
CA ALA A 203 6.24 -10.38 -0.91
C ALA A 203 5.77 -11.29 0.25
N SER A 204 6.21 -10.99 1.46
CA SER A 204 5.69 -11.58 2.69
C SER A 204 4.53 -10.75 3.23
N ASN A 205 3.80 -11.32 4.19
CA ASN A 205 2.88 -10.53 4.99
C ASN A 205 3.70 -9.55 5.84
N SER A 206 3.33 -8.28 5.79
CA SER A 206 3.96 -7.26 6.64
C SER A 206 3.51 -7.37 8.08
N GLU A 207 4.42 -7.12 9.01
CA GLU A 207 4.15 -7.05 10.44
C GLU A 207 4.22 -5.61 10.94
N TYR A 208 3.30 -5.27 11.84
CA TYR A 208 3.30 -4.01 12.56
C TYR A 208 4.20 -4.15 13.80
N LEU A 209 5.21 -3.31 13.90
CA LEU A 209 6.25 -3.38 14.94
C LEU A 209 5.94 -2.51 16.16
N GLY A 210 4.76 -1.88 16.18
CA GLY A 210 4.34 -1.02 17.27
C GLY A 210 4.67 0.45 17.07
N LYS A 211 4.52 1.19 18.17
CA LYS A 211 4.91 2.59 18.29
C LYS A 211 6.35 2.66 18.78
N VAL A 212 7.16 3.50 18.15
CA VAL A 212 8.55 3.76 18.56
C VAL A 212 8.73 5.27 18.71
N VAL A 213 9.33 5.69 19.82
CA VAL A 213 9.76 7.09 19.99
C VAL A 213 11.12 7.23 19.32
N VAL A 214 11.25 8.19 18.41
CA VAL A 214 12.52 8.49 17.73
C VAL A 214 13.40 9.32 18.66
N PHE A 215 14.65 8.91 18.84
CA PHE A 215 15.63 9.66 19.62
C PHE A 215 16.16 10.86 18.81
#